data_AF-A0A833FWS8-F1
#
_entry.id   AF-A0A833FWS8-F1
#
_cell.length_a   1.000
_cell.length_b   1.000
_cell.length_c   1.000
_cell.angle_alpha   90.00
_cell.angle_beta   90.00
_cell.angle_gamma   90.00
#
_symmetry.space_group_name_H-M   'P 1'
#
loop_
_entity.id
_entity.type
_entity.pdbx_description
1 polymer ?
#
loop_
_entity_poly.entity_id
_entity_poly.type
_entity_poly.pdbx_seq_one_letter_code
_entity_poly.pdbx_strand_id
1 'polypeptide(L)'
;MSQRRNGMFKKNTTQQNTVTHPTIADILNSLKDCVDPIDGSNLLEKNRFSGITLNKGIAQVCLLIKPDQEALYQTLSEDIKKRLLAIPGVTETRFVLTAHTPLDHPTPQHTAISRGQFSFPNIKNIIAVGSGKGGVGKSTVSVNLAISLLKMGYSVGLLDADIYGPSIPTLLDCKGQPDVTPDKKLIPLNAHGLKTMSMGYMVDDDTPVIWRGPMIQSALQKFLNGVDWGNLDFLIIDLPPGTGDVQLTLIQKAPLSGAVIVSTPQDVALIDAKKALKMFQKVDVPILGMI
;
A
#
# COMPACT_ATOMS: atom_id res chain seq x y z
N MET A 1 30.78 41.84 -49.27
CA MET A 1 29.74 41.21 -50.13
C MET A 1 29.77 39.71 -49.84
N SER A 2 28.78 39.20 -49.11
CA SER A 2 27.67 38.38 -49.67
C SER A 2 28.16 36.99 -50.11
N GLN A 3 27.69 35.83 -49.66
CA GLN A 3 26.38 35.46 -49.11
C GLN A 3 26.50 34.04 -48.50
N ARG A 4 25.88 33.82 -47.33
CA ARG A 4 25.66 32.49 -46.73
C ARG A 4 24.59 31.74 -47.54
N ARG A 5 24.86 30.49 -47.96
CA ARG A 5 23.83 29.58 -48.49
C ARG A 5 23.23 28.76 -47.34
N ASN A 6 21.99 29.09 -47.00
CA ASN A 6 21.10 28.29 -46.16
C ASN A 6 20.58 27.08 -46.96
N GLY A 7 20.97 25.88 -46.55
CA GLY A 7 20.32 24.63 -46.95
C GLY A 7 19.04 24.41 -46.15
N MET A 8 17.92 24.58 -46.81
CA MET A 8 16.56 24.53 -46.27
C MET A 8 16.12 23.07 -46.07
N PHE A 9 16.23 22.55 -44.85
CA PHE A 9 15.55 21.33 -44.44
C PHE A 9 14.04 21.62 -44.35
N LYS A 10 13.27 21.15 -45.34
CA LYS A 10 11.80 21.06 -45.23
C LYS A 10 11.47 20.02 -44.16
N LYS A 11 11.01 20.48 -42.99
CA LYS A 11 10.35 19.62 -42.01
C LYS A 11 9.02 19.15 -42.62
N ASN A 12 8.93 17.86 -42.92
CA ASN A 12 7.65 17.19 -43.11
C ASN A 12 6.93 17.19 -41.76
N THR A 13 5.99 18.13 -41.60
CA THR A 13 5.07 18.16 -40.46
C THR A 13 4.01 17.09 -40.69
N THR A 14 4.28 15.87 -40.25
CA THR A 14 3.23 14.88 -40.05
C THR A 14 2.37 15.38 -38.89
N GLN A 15 1.17 15.90 -39.19
CA GLN A 15 0.16 16.15 -38.18
C GLN A 15 -0.18 14.82 -37.50
N GLN A 16 0.39 14.59 -36.33
CA GLN A 16 -0.10 13.58 -35.41
C GLN A 16 -1.46 14.08 -34.92
N ASN A 17 -2.53 13.40 -35.32
CA ASN A 17 -3.83 13.53 -34.66
C ASN A 17 -3.62 13.24 -33.17
N THR A 18 -3.61 14.29 -32.35
CA THR A 18 -3.56 14.15 -30.89
C THR A 18 -4.90 13.58 -30.43
N VAL A 19 -4.96 12.27 -30.28
CA VAL A 19 -6.04 11.63 -29.51
C VAL A 19 -5.88 12.14 -28.08
N THR A 20 -6.74 13.07 -27.67
CA THR A 20 -6.80 13.53 -26.28
C THR A 20 -7.32 12.37 -25.45
N HIS A 21 -6.42 11.68 -24.76
CA HIS A 21 -6.79 10.66 -23.79
C HIS A 21 -7.38 11.33 -22.55
N PRO A 22 -8.54 10.89 -22.06
CA PRO A 22 -9.14 11.48 -20.87
C PRO A 22 -8.21 11.28 -19.68
N THR A 23 -8.19 12.26 -18.77
CA THR A 23 -7.36 12.24 -17.56
C THR A 23 -8.22 12.23 -16.30
N ILE A 24 -7.63 11.88 -15.15
CA ILE A 24 -8.30 11.97 -13.85
C ILE A 24 -8.68 13.44 -13.54
N ALA A 25 -7.89 14.41 -14.01
CA ALA A 25 -8.21 15.83 -13.85
C ALA A 25 -9.51 16.21 -14.60
N ASP A 26 -9.77 15.61 -15.76
CA ASP A 26 -11.03 15.84 -16.50
C ASP A 26 -12.24 15.27 -15.75
N ILE A 27 -12.06 14.12 -15.08
CA ILE A 27 -13.09 13.55 -14.20
C ILE A 27 -13.34 14.48 -13.01
N LEU A 28 -12.30 14.92 -12.29
CA LEU A 28 -12.45 15.82 -11.15
C LEU A 28 -13.13 17.14 -11.56
N ASN A 29 -12.75 17.70 -12.71
CA ASN A 29 -13.38 18.90 -13.25
C ASN A 29 -14.86 18.68 -13.60
N SER A 30 -15.24 17.50 -14.10
CA SER A 30 -16.65 17.18 -14.40
C SER A 30 -17.53 17.04 -13.14
N LEU A 31 -16.92 16.72 -12.00
CA LEU A 31 -17.59 16.48 -10.71
C LEU A 31 -17.60 17.68 -9.77
N LYS A 32 -16.97 18.80 -10.16
CA LYS A 32 -16.78 19.98 -9.29
C LYS A 32 -18.07 20.61 -8.77
N ASP A 33 -19.17 20.47 -9.50
CA ASP A 33 -20.47 21.04 -9.15
C ASP A 33 -21.42 20.00 -8.52
N CYS A 34 -20.94 18.79 -8.26
CA CYS A 34 -21.76 17.74 -7.67
C CYS A 34 -21.91 17.95 -6.15
N VAL A 35 -23.16 18.07 -5.71
CA VAL A 35 -23.53 18.27 -4.31
C VAL A 35 -24.17 17.02 -3.72
N ASP A 36 -23.99 16.83 -2.41
CA ASP A 36 -24.63 15.75 -1.66
C ASP A 36 -26.14 16.03 -1.53
N PRO A 37 -27.02 15.09 -1.94
CA PRO A 37 -28.47 15.26 -1.84
C PRO A 37 -28.99 15.32 -0.40
N ILE A 38 -28.18 14.96 0.60
CA ILE A 38 -28.58 14.95 2.02
C ILE A 38 -28.34 16.30 2.68
N ASP A 39 -27.14 16.87 2.51
CA ASP A 39 -26.70 18.06 3.24
C ASP A 39 -26.34 19.24 2.34
N GLY A 40 -26.44 19.07 1.01
CA GLY A 40 -26.14 20.09 0.00
C GLY A 40 -24.65 20.43 -0.12
N SER A 41 -23.76 19.71 0.57
CA SER A 41 -22.32 19.98 0.56
C SER A 41 -21.66 19.51 -0.73
N ASN A 42 -20.57 20.18 -1.13
CA ASN A 42 -19.81 19.76 -2.30
C ASN A 42 -19.09 18.43 -2.05
N LEU A 43 -19.33 17.44 -2.92
CA LEU A 43 -18.81 16.08 -2.74
C LEU A 43 -17.28 15.99 -2.90
N LEU A 44 -16.67 16.83 -3.74
CA LEU A 44 -15.20 16.85 -3.89
C LEU A 44 -14.53 17.55 -2.71
N GLU A 45 -15.03 18.71 -2.29
CA GLU A 45 -14.43 19.46 -1.17
C GLU A 45 -14.49 18.69 0.15
N LYS A 46 -15.54 17.86 0.31
CA LYS A 46 -15.71 16.97 1.46
C LYS A 46 -15.02 15.61 1.29
N ASN A 47 -14.28 15.39 0.20
CA ASN A 47 -13.64 14.11 -0.13
C ASN A 47 -14.59 12.91 -0.04
N ARG A 48 -15.86 13.08 -0.46
CA ARG A 48 -16.91 12.06 -0.31
C ARG A 48 -16.77 10.90 -1.30
N PHE A 49 -16.09 11.12 -2.42
CA PHE A 49 -15.77 10.04 -3.37
C PHE A 49 -14.69 9.13 -2.79
N SER A 50 -15.05 7.89 -2.50
CA SER A 50 -14.15 6.88 -1.96
C SER A 50 -13.18 6.31 -3.02
N GLY A 51 -13.44 6.57 -4.30
CA GLY A 51 -12.52 6.25 -5.38
C GLY A 51 -12.92 6.86 -6.73
N ILE A 52 -11.93 7.29 -7.51
CA ILE A 52 -12.10 7.78 -8.88
C ILE A 52 -11.03 7.08 -9.74
N THR A 53 -11.44 6.44 -10.84
CA THR A 53 -10.56 5.67 -11.72
C THR A 53 -10.92 5.90 -13.19
N LEU A 54 -9.93 5.75 -14.06
CA LEU A 54 -10.08 5.88 -15.50
C LEU A 54 -9.16 4.85 -16.18
N ASN A 55 -9.74 3.92 -16.94
CA ASN A 55 -9.00 2.84 -17.58
C ASN A 55 -9.52 2.57 -18.99
N LYS A 56 -8.69 2.80 -20.02
CA LYS A 56 -9.03 2.53 -21.44
C LYS A 56 -10.40 3.09 -21.86
N GLY A 57 -10.74 4.30 -21.38
CA GLY A 57 -12.03 4.96 -21.64
C GLY A 57 -13.14 4.59 -20.65
N ILE A 58 -12.92 3.70 -19.69
CA ILE A 58 -13.89 3.39 -18.64
C ILE A 58 -13.64 4.32 -17.44
N ALA A 59 -14.56 5.24 -17.18
CA ALA A 59 -14.51 6.12 -16.01
C ALA A 59 -15.36 5.54 -14.87
N GLN A 60 -14.75 5.25 -13.72
CA GLN A 60 -15.45 4.71 -12.56
C GLN A 60 -15.29 5.61 -11.33
N VAL A 61 -16.41 5.92 -10.69
CA VAL A 61 -16.47 6.73 -9.48
C VAL A 61 -17.24 5.97 -8.40
N CYS A 62 -16.70 5.95 -7.18
CA CYS A 62 -17.29 5.28 -6.03
C CYS A 62 -17.66 6.30 -4.96
N LEU A 63 -18.88 6.14 -4.43
CA LEU A 63 -19.41 6.96 -3.35
C LEU A 63 -19.86 6.04 -2.23
N LEU A 64 -19.40 6.32 -1.01
CA LEU A 64 -19.84 5.60 0.18
C LEU A 64 -21.15 6.23 0.67
N ILE A 65 -22.19 5.41 0.81
CA ILE A 65 -23.51 5.79 1.31
C ILE A 65 -23.98 4.77 2.35
N LYS A 66 -24.96 5.12 3.18
CA LYS A 66 -25.59 4.10 4.03
C LYS A 66 -26.56 3.24 3.18
N PRO A 67 -26.81 1.97 3.54
CA PRO A 67 -27.67 1.07 2.75
C PRO A 67 -29.08 1.62 2.53
N ASP A 68 -29.61 2.39 3.48
CA ASP A 68 -30.93 3.00 3.45
C ASP A 68 -31.01 4.28 2.59
N GLN A 69 -29.88 4.75 2.05
CA GLN A 69 -29.79 6.00 1.29
C GLN A 69 -29.74 5.80 -0.22
N GLU A 70 -29.73 4.56 -0.71
CA GLU A 70 -29.55 4.24 -2.14
C GLU A 70 -30.53 4.98 -3.06
N ALA A 71 -31.80 5.07 -2.67
CA ALA A 71 -32.85 5.77 -3.43
C ALA A 71 -32.58 7.29 -3.55
N LEU A 72 -31.97 7.91 -2.53
CA LEU A 72 -31.65 9.35 -2.53
C LEU A 72 -30.49 9.68 -3.49
N TYR A 73 -29.55 8.76 -3.65
CA TYR A 73 -28.36 8.93 -4.50
C TYR A 73 -28.57 8.46 -5.95
N GLN A 74 -29.74 7.91 -6.29
CA GLN A 74 -30.02 7.39 -7.62
C GLN A 74 -29.99 8.49 -8.71
N THR A 75 -30.59 9.64 -8.45
CA THR A 75 -30.58 10.79 -9.37
C THR A 75 -29.16 11.35 -9.55
N LEU A 76 -28.38 11.43 -8.48
CA LEU A 76 -27.00 11.89 -8.51
C LEU A 76 -26.09 10.91 -9.27
N SER A 77 -26.29 9.59 -9.10
CA SER A 77 -25.60 8.54 -9.85
C SER A 77 -25.78 8.69 -11.35
N GLU A 78 -27.01 8.94 -11.80
CA GLU A 78 -27.32 9.13 -13.23
C GLU A 78 -26.73 10.45 -13.77
N ASP A 79 -26.76 11.53 -13.00
CA ASP A 79 -26.12 12.79 -13.38
C ASP A 79 -24.60 12.64 -13.52
N ILE A 80 -23.96 11.96 -12.57
CA ILE A 80 -22.52 11.67 -12.60
C ILE A 80 -22.17 10.81 -13.80
N LYS A 81 -22.91 9.73 -14.08
CA LYS A 81 -22.66 8.89 -15.27
C LYS A 81 -22.71 9.69 -16.57
N LYS A 82 -23.68 10.60 -16.70
CA LYS A 82 -23.82 11.47 -17.88
C LYS A 82 -22.64 12.43 -18.03
N ARG A 83 -22.21 13.07 -16.94
CA ARG A 83 -21.06 13.99 -16.92
C ARG A 83 -19.77 13.28 -17.30
N LEU A 84 -19.57 12.06 -16.79
CA LEU A 84 -18.40 11.24 -17.11
C LEU A 84 -18.40 10.78 -18.57
N LEU A 85 -19.55 10.40 -19.13
CA LEU A 85 -19.68 10.02 -20.56
C LEU A 85 -19.44 11.20 -21.51
N ALA A 86 -19.65 12.44 -21.05
CA ALA A 86 -19.39 13.64 -21.85
C ALA A 86 -17.90 13.97 -21.98
N ILE A 87 -17.01 13.28 -21.25
CA ILE A 87 -15.56 13.49 -21.33
C ILE A 87 -15.03 12.82 -22.61
N PRO A 88 -14.35 13.56 -23.52
CA PRO A 88 -13.78 12.99 -24.73
C PRO A 88 -12.85 11.80 -24.45
N GLY A 89 -13.17 10.65 -25.05
CA GLY A 89 -12.43 9.40 -24.88
C GLY A 89 -12.90 8.50 -23.74
N VAL A 90 -13.96 8.88 -23.00
CA VAL A 90 -14.69 7.97 -22.12
C VAL A 90 -15.74 7.21 -22.93
N THR A 91 -15.67 5.88 -22.89
CA THR A 91 -16.53 4.94 -23.63
C THR A 91 -17.53 4.22 -22.73
N GLU A 92 -17.26 4.12 -21.42
CA GLU A 92 -18.12 3.46 -20.45
C GLU A 92 -18.02 4.17 -19.09
N THR A 93 -19.12 4.20 -18.33
CA THR A 93 -19.11 4.78 -16.98
C THR A 93 -19.67 3.82 -15.96
N ARG A 94 -19.00 3.73 -14.81
CA ARG A 94 -19.46 2.91 -13.67
C ARG A 94 -19.55 3.77 -12.43
N PHE A 95 -20.74 3.82 -11.86
CA PHE A 95 -20.95 4.46 -10.57
C PHE A 95 -21.27 3.37 -9.55
N VAL A 96 -20.44 3.27 -8.50
CA VAL A 96 -20.59 2.22 -7.47
C VAL A 96 -20.95 2.88 -6.14
N LEU A 97 -22.16 2.58 -5.68
CA LEU A 97 -22.60 2.89 -4.32
C LEU A 97 -22.14 1.76 -3.40
N THR A 98 -21.32 2.09 -2.40
CA THR A 98 -20.85 1.11 -1.41
C THR A 98 -21.42 1.48 -0.05
N ALA A 99 -21.84 0.48 0.73
CA ALA A 99 -22.33 0.68 2.08
C ALA A 99 -21.49 -0.11 3.09
N HIS A 100 -20.98 0.59 4.11
CA HIS A 100 -20.37 -0.01 5.28
C HIS A 100 -21.20 0.35 6.51
N THR A 101 -21.62 -0.66 7.27
CA THR A 101 -22.16 -0.50 8.62
C THR A 101 -21.06 0.10 9.50
N PRO A 102 -21.24 1.26 10.13
CA PRO A 102 -20.21 1.84 10.98
C PRO A 102 -20.16 1.10 12.32
N LEU A 103 -18.97 0.64 12.71
CA LEU A 103 -18.64 0.52 14.12
C LEU A 103 -18.29 1.92 14.61
N ASP A 104 -18.91 2.33 15.70
CA ASP A 104 -18.84 3.67 16.30
C ASP A 104 -17.40 4.19 16.46
N HIS A 105 -17.13 5.37 15.90
CA HIS A 105 -16.01 6.20 16.31
C HIS A 105 -16.52 7.25 17.31
N PRO A 106 -15.96 7.34 18.54
CA PRO A 106 -16.05 8.57 19.29
C PRO A 106 -15.12 9.62 18.66
N THR A 107 -15.55 10.87 18.75
CA THR A 107 -14.88 12.10 18.36
C THR A 107 -13.44 12.24 18.92
N PRO A 108 -12.58 13.07 18.29
CA PRO A 108 -11.17 13.15 18.62
C PRO A 108 -10.98 13.87 19.96
N GLN A 109 -10.85 13.09 21.03
CA GLN A 109 -10.21 13.54 22.25
C GLN A 109 -8.78 13.00 22.25
N HIS A 110 -7.83 13.87 22.58
CA HIS A 110 -6.44 13.50 22.84
C HIS A 110 -6.39 12.45 23.96
N THR A 111 -6.39 11.17 23.60
CA THR A 111 -6.19 10.04 24.50
C THR A 111 -5.24 9.04 23.84
N ALA A 112 -4.43 8.42 24.69
CA ALA A 112 -3.26 7.61 24.35
C ALA A 112 -3.49 6.65 23.16
N ILE A 113 -2.49 6.60 22.27
CA ILE A 113 -2.43 5.68 21.13
C ILE A 113 -2.59 4.26 21.68
N SER A 114 -3.75 3.61 21.46
CA SER A 114 -3.91 2.21 21.81
C SER A 114 -3.01 1.39 20.89
N ARG A 115 -1.92 0.84 21.44
CA ARG A 115 -1.11 -0.15 20.72
C ARG A 115 -1.93 -1.42 20.51
N GLY A 116 -1.83 -2.00 19.32
CA GLY A 116 -2.29 -3.37 19.05
C GLY A 116 -3.77 -3.48 18.70
N GLN A 117 -4.09 -3.29 17.43
CA GLN A 117 -5.36 -3.77 16.86
C GLN A 117 -5.22 -5.16 16.21
N PHE A 118 -3.98 -5.67 16.13
CA PHE A 118 -3.63 -6.91 15.44
C PHE A 118 -3.01 -7.86 16.46
N SER A 119 -3.59 -9.04 16.62
CA SER A 119 -3.11 -10.05 17.55
C SER A 119 -2.29 -11.09 16.81
N PHE A 120 -1.05 -11.27 17.24
CA PHE A 120 -0.25 -12.46 16.93
C PHE A 120 -0.23 -13.36 18.18
N PRO A 121 -1.34 -14.05 18.49
CA PRO A 121 -1.53 -14.67 19.81
C PRO A 121 -0.48 -15.73 20.15
N ASN A 122 0.15 -16.33 19.15
CA ASN A 122 1.07 -17.46 19.28
C ASN A 122 2.54 -17.09 19.01
N ILE A 123 2.87 -15.80 18.99
CA ILE A 123 4.21 -15.31 18.68
C ILE A 123 4.78 -14.59 19.91
N LYS A 124 5.90 -15.08 20.45
CA LYS A 124 6.50 -14.53 21.67
C LYS A 124 7.15 -13.17 21.46
N ASN A 125 7.90 -13.01 20.36
CA ASN A 125 8.62 -11.79 20.05
C ASN A 125 8.41 -11.36 18.60
N ILE A 126 8.13 -10.08 18.37
CA ILE A 126 8.00 -9.51 17.02
C ILE A 126 9.03 -8.42 16.86
N ILE A 127 9.96 -8.60 15.92
CA ILE A 127 11.04 -7.67 15.66
C ILE A 127 10.83 -7.04 14.29
N ALA A 128 10.68 -5.72 14.25
CA ALA A 128 10.64 -4.98 13.01
C ALA A 128 12.05 -4.66 12.51
N VAL A 129 12.29 -4.83 11.22
CA VAL A 129 13.52 -4.39 10.56
C VAL A 129 13.16 -3.24 9.63
N GLY A 130 13.64 -2.04 9.93
CA GLY A 130 13.33 -0.82 9.19
C GLY A 130 14.57 -0.15 8.61
N SER A 131 14.37 0.70 7.61
CA SER A 131 15.43 1.53 7.04
C SER A 131 14.89 2.90 6.64
N GLY A 132 15.74 3.93 6.73
CA GLY A 132 15.34 5.28 6.31
C GLY A 132 15.25 5.46 4.78
N LYS A 133 15.94 4.60 4.01
CA LYS A 133 15.94 4.63 2.55
C LYS A 133 15.94 3.22 1.96
N GLY A 134 15.64 3.12 0.67
CA GLY A 134 15.79 1.88 -0.10
C GLY A 134 17.25 1.55 -0.41
N GLY A 135 17.54 0.27 -0.67
CA GLY A 135 18.84 -0.18 -1.15
C GLY A 135 19.98 -0.26 -0.11
N VAL A 136 19.66 -0.16 1.19
CA VAL A 136 20.67 -0.30 2.28
C VAL A 136 20.95 -1.75 2.69
N GLY A 137 20.30 -2.73 2.07
CA GLY A 137 20.42 -4.14 2.45
C GLY A 137 19.50 -4.59 3.58
N LYS A 138 18.45 -3.82 3.90
CA LYS A 138 17.44 -4.12 4.93
C LYS A 138 16.93 -5.56 4.86
N SER A 139 16.42 -5.99 3.70
CA SER A 139 15.86 -7.34 3.52
C SER A 139 16.90 -8.45 3.65
N THR A 140 18.13 -8.19 3.21
CA THR A 140 19.27 -9.10 3.42
C THR A 140 19.57 -9.26 4.91
N VAL A 141 19.55 -8.17 5.68
CA VAL A 141 19.71 -8.22 7.14
C VAL A 141 18.53 -8.95 7.79
N SER A 142 17.30 -8.71 7.36
CA SER A 142 16.10 -9.41 7.84
C SER A 142 16.21 -10.93 7.69
N VAL A 143 16.63 -11.42 6.51
CA VAL A 143 16.86 -12.85 6.25
C VAL A 143 17.97 -13.40 7.15
N ASN A 144 19.11 -12.72 7.24
CA ASN A 144 20.25 -13.21 8.03
C ASN A 144 19.94 -13.23 9.53
N LEU A 145 19.19 -12.25 10.03
CA LEU A 145 18.71 -12.23 11.40
C LEU A 145 17.79 -13.43 11.68
N ALA A 146 16.81 -13.68 10.79
CA ALA A 146 15.89 -14.80 10.91
C ALA A 146 16.63 -16.16 10.90
N ILE A 147 17.54 -16.36 9.95
CA ILE A 147 18.36 -17.59 9.86
C ILE A 147 19.25 -17.75 11.09
N SER A 148 19.82 -16.66 11.62
CA SER A 148 20.67 -16.73 12.81
C SER A 148 19.89 -17.18 14.04
N LEU A 149 18.68 -16.65 14.25
CA LEU A 149 17.79 -17.09 15.32
C LEU A 149 17.36 -18.55 15.15
N LEU A 150 17.05 -18.96 13.93
CA LEU A 150 16.71 -20.35 13.62
C LEU A 150 17.88 -21.29 13.96
N LYS A 151 19.11 -20.92 13.60
CA LYS A 151 20.33 -21.68 13.93
C LYS A 151 20.62 -21.76 15.43
N MET A 152 20.10 -20.83 16.22
CA MET A 152 20.14 -20.88 17.69
C MET A 152 19.07 -21.82 18.29
N GLY A 153 18.22 -22.44 17.46
CA GLY A 153 17.21 -23.40 17.87
C GLY A 153 15.82 -22.81 18.12
N TYR A 154 15.60 -21.55 17.76
CA TYR A 154 14.29 -20.91 17.90
C TYR A 154 13.36 -21.23 16.73
N SER A 155 12.05 -21.22 17.00
CA SER A 155 11.03 -21.24 15.95
C SER A 155 10.83 -19.83 15.38
N VAL A 156 11.08 -19.67 14.07
CA VAL A 156 11.18 -18.35 13.43
C VAL A 156 10.28 -18.21 12.21
N GLY A 157 9.54 -17.09 12.17
CA GLY A 157 8.82 -16.60 11.01
C GLY A 157 9.47 -15.37 10.40
N LEU A 158 9.31 -15.18 9.10
CA LEU A 158 9.75 -14.00 8.35
C LEU A 158 8.61 -13.48 7.48
N LEU A 159 8.19 -12.24 7.74
CA LEU A 159 7.16 -11.54 6.98
C LEU A 159 7.80 -10.42 6.16
N ASP A 160 7.66 -10.50 4.84
CA ASP A 160 7.98 -9.41 3.91
C ASP A 160 6.79 -8.45 3.80
N ALA A 161 6.94 -7.25 4.34
CA ALA A 161 5.94 -6.20 4.27
C ALA A 161 6.25 -5.15 3.19
N ASP A 162 7.32 -5.33 2.40
CA ASP A 162 7.66 -4.47 1.27
C ASP A 162 6.92 -4.89 0.00
N ILE A 163 5.66 -4.44 -0.11
CA ILE A 163 4.77 -4.84 -1.21
C ILE A 163 5.26 -4.36 -2.58
N TYR A 164 6.01 -3.26 -2.66
CA TYR A 164 6.43 -2.66 -3.92
C TYR A 164 7.70 -3.29 -4.49
N GLY A 165 8.56 -3.80 -3.61
CA GLY A 165 9.82 -4.42 -4.00
C GLY A 165 10.11 -5.64 -3.13
N PRO A 166 9.22 -6.65 -3.12
CA PRO A 166 9.43 -7.84 -2.31
C PRO A 166 10.72 -8.51 -2.76
N SER A 167 11.62 -8.76 -1.82
CA SER A 167 12.94 -9.34 -2.11
C SER A 167 13.19 -10.64 -1.35
N ILE A 168 12.38 -10.93 -0.34
CA ILE A 168 12.50 -12.14 0.47
C ILE A 168 12.33 -13.43 -0.35
N PRO A 169 11.37 -13.56 -1.30
CA PRO A 169 11.26 -14.75 -2.14
C PRO A 169 12.55 -15.05 -2.91
N THR A 170 13.15 -14.03 -3.51
CA THR A 170 14.40 -14.13 -4.26
C THR A 170 15.58 -14.47 -3.35
N LEU A 171 15.70 -13.79 -2.19
CA LEU A 171 16.81 -14.00 -1.25
C LEU A 171 16.80 -15.40 -0.62
N LEU A 172 15.62 -16.01 -0.47
CA LEU A 172 15.47 -17.36 0.05
C LEU A 172 15.47 -18.44 -1.05
N ASP A 173 15.50 -18.05 -2.32
CA ASP A 173 15.25 -18.93 -3.47
C ASP A 173 13.98 -19.79 -3.26
N CYS A 174 12.90 -19.14 -2.83
CA CYS A 174 11.64 -19.79 -2.50
C CYS A 174 10.56 -19.29 -3.46
N LYS A 175 9.87 -20.23 -4.12
CA LYS A 175 8.77 -19.98 -5.04
C LYS A 175 7.58 -20.84 -4.67
N GLY A 176 6.40 -20.42 -5.12
CA GLY A 176 5.14 -21.10 -4.87
C GLY A 176 4.10 -20.12 -4.34
N GLN A 177 2.84 -20.57 -4.35
CA GLN A 177 1.73 -19.79 -3.79
C GLN A 177 1.34 -20.38 -2.43
N PRO A 178 1.08 -19.55 -1.41
CA PRO A 178 0.59 -20.03 -0.12
C PRO A 178 -0.75 -20.77 -0.27
N ASP A 179 -0.83 -21.96 0.31
CA ASP A 179 -2.10 -22.65 0.48
C ASP A 179 -3.01 -21.91 1.47
N VAL A 180 -4.29 -22.25 1.45
CA VAL A 180 -5.30 -21.64 2.31
C VAL A 180 -5.94 -22.71 3.19
N THR A 181 -5.98 -22.47 4.49
CA THR A 181 -6.66 -23.34 5.47
C THR A 181 -8.19 -23.29 5.30
N PRO A 182 -8.94 -24.26 5.87
CA PRO A 182 -10.41 -24.21 5.86
C PRO A 182 -11.01 -22.93 6.48
N ASP A 183 -10.33 -22.34 7.47
CA ASP A 183 -10.70 -21.05 8.08
C ASP A 183 -10.21 -19.82 7.28
N LYS A 184 -9.82 -20.02 6.02
CA LYS A 184 -9.39 -18.99 5.06
C LYS A 184 -8.12 -18.22 5.46
N LYS A 185 -7.22 -18.84 6.23
CA LYS A 185 -5.90 -18.29 6.53
C LYS A 185 -4.86 -18.80 5.54
N LEU A 186 -3.91 -17.94 5.20
CA LEU A 186 -2.76 -18.27 4.38
C LEU A 186 -1.78 -19.11 5.20
N ILE A 187 -1.34 -20.22 4.64
CA ILE A 187 -0.30 -21.08 5.22
C ILE A 187 1.05 -20.55 4.74
N PRO A 188 1.95 -20.11 5.64
CA PRO A 188 3.26 -19.62 5.24
C PRO A 188 4.09 -20.73 4.60
N LEU A 189 4.84 -20.36 3.56
CA LEU A 189 5.76 -21.29 2.91
C LEU A 189 6.90 -21.63 3.87
N ASN A 190 7.52 -22.80 3.66
CA ASN A 190 8.74 -23.16 4.37
C ASN A 190 9.94 -22.92 3.46
N ALA A 191 10.93 -22.16 3.93
CA ALA A 191 12.18 -21.93 3.24
C ALA A 191 13.33 -22.01 4.24
N HIS A 192 14.25 -22.95 4.05
CA HIS A 192 15.41 -23.17 4.93
C HIS A 192 15.03 -23.35 6.41
N GLY A 193 13.85 -23.90 6.70
CA GLY A 193 13.32 -24.07 8.06
C GLY A 193 12.61 -22.84 8.64
N LEU A 194 12.59 -21.71 7.92
CA LEU A 194 11.78 -20.54 8.27
C LEU A 194 10.36 -20.71 7.74
N LYS A 195 9.37 -20.27 8.52
CA LYS A 195 8.05 -19.94 7.97
C LYS A 195 8.15 -18.57 7.31
N THR A 196 7.77 -18.44 6.04
CA THR A 196 7.91 -17.19 5.30
C THR A 196 6.62 -16.79 4.60
N MET A 197 6.34 -15.48 4.60
CA MET A 197 5.21 -14.89 3.87
C MET A 197 5.67 -13.61 3.17
N SER A 198 5.29 -13.45 1.91
CA SER A 198 5.59 -12.27 1.09
C SER A 198 4.51 -12.08 0.03
N MET A 199 4.25 -10.83 -0.34
CA MET A 199 3.43 -10.55 -1.52
C MET A 199 4.05 -11.14 -2.80
N GLY A 200 5.38 -11.25 -2.87
CA GLY A 200 6.05 -11.84 -4.02
C GLY A 200 5.77 -13.34 -4.21
N TYR A 201 5.15 -14.03 -3.26
CA TYR A 201 4.65 -15.40 -3.47
C TYR A 201 3.29 -15.44 -4.17
N MET A 202 2.54 -14.34 -4.14
CA MET A 202 1.15 -14.28 -4.62
C MET A 202 1.02 -13.58 -5.98
N VAL A 203 2.12 -13.06 -6.51
CA VAL A 203 2.16 -12.31 -7.77
C VAL A 203 3.05 -13.09 -8.73
N ASP A 204 2.51 -13.43 -9.90
CA ASP A 204 3.30 -14.05 -10.95
C ASP A 204 4.25 -13.01 -11.57
N ASP A 205 5.52 -13.37 -11.73
CA ASP A 205 6.61 -12.50 -12.19
C ASP A 205 6.30 -11.79 -13.54
N ASP A 206 5.43 -12.37 -14.37
CA ASP A 206 5.11 -11.87 -15.71
C ASP A 206 3.96 -10.85 -15.76
N THR A 207 3.28 -10.58 -14.64
CA THR A 207 2.13 -9.66 -14.62
C THR A 207 2.42 -8.42 -13.76
N PRO A 208 2.62 -7.23 -14.35
CA PRO A 208 2.78 -5.99 -13.58
C PRO A 208 1.46 -5.66 -12.87
N VAL A 209 1.39 -5.96 -11.57
CA VAL A 209 0.26 -5.60 -10.70
C VAL A 209 0.43 -4.15 -10.24
N ILE A 210 -0.53 -3.28 -10.57
CA ILE A 210 -0.54 -1.90 -10.09
C ILE A 210 -1.12 -1.87 -8.67
N TRP A 211 -0.24 -1.76 -7.68
CA TRP A 211 -0.63 -1.63 -6.29
C TRP A 211 -1.11 -0.22 -5.95
N ARG A 212 -2.39 -0.07 -5.60
CA ARG A 212 -2.96 1.17 -5.08
C ARG A 212 -2.99 1.15 -3.54
N GLY A 213 -2.84 2.32 -2.90
CA GLY A 213 -2.74 2.45 -1.43
C GLY A 213 -3.75 1.63 -0.62
N PRO A 214 -5.07 1.66 -0.93
CA PRO A 214 -6.06 0.86 -0.23
C PRO A 214 -5.83 -0.66 -0.35
N MET A 215 -5.43 -1.15 -1.53
CA MET A 215 -5.14 -2.58 -1.73
C MET A 215 -3.94 -3.03 -0.91
N ILE A 216 -2.92 -2.18 -0.80
CA ILE A 216 -1.71 -2.43 -0.02
C ILE A 216 -2.08 -2.50 1.46
N GLN A 217 -2.88 -1.55 1.95
CA GLN A 217 -3.35 -1.58 3.33
C GLN A 217 -4.18 -2.84 3.62
N SER A 218 -5.09 -3.25 2.72
CA SER A 218 -5.86 -4.48 2.86
C SER A 218 -4.99 -5.74 2.82
N ALA A 219 -3.99 -5.79 1.92
CA ALA A 219 -3.05 -6.90 1.83
C ALA A 219 -2.20 -7.02 3.10
N LEU A 220 -1.67 -5.90 3.61
CA LEU A 220 -0.93 -5.88 4.88
C LEU A 220 -1.81 -6.31 6.05
N GLN A 221 -3.05 -5.84 6.12
CA GLN A 221 -3.99 -6.30 7.15
C GLN A 221 -4.24 -7.82 7.05
N LYS A 222 -4.37 -8.33 5.82
CA LYS A 222 -4.50 -9.77 5.58
C LYS A 222 -3.25 -10.54 6.00
N PHE A 223 -2.05 -9.99 5.86
CA PHE A 223 -0.84 -10.64 6.36
C PHE A 223 -0.68 -10.59 7.88
N LEU A 224 -1.10 -9.49 8.50
CA LEU A 224 -1.05 -9.37 9.96
C LEU A 224 -2.06 -10.28 10.67
N ASN A 225 -3.25 -10.51 10.09
CA ASN A 225 -4.33 -11.27 10.75
C ASN A 225 -4.65 -12.62 10.09
N GLY A 226 -4.30 -12.80 8.83
CA GLY A 226 -4.78 -13.89 7.98
C GLY A 226 -3.70 -14.91 7.63
N VAL A 227 -2.61 -14.97 8.39
CA VAL A 227 -1.54 -15.96 8.20
C VAL A 227 -1.49 -16.90 9.39
N ASP A 228 -1.50 -18.20 9.13
CA ASP A 228 -1.36 -19.22 10.17
C ASP A 228 0.12 -19.48 10.48
N TRP A 229 0.69 -18.61 11.31
CA TRP A 229 2.08 -18.75 11.76
C TRP A 229 2.31 -19.95 12.70
N GLY A 230 1.25 -20.55 13.26
CA GLY A 230 1.37 -21.48 14.40
C GLY A 230 2.11 -20.83 15.58
N ASN A 231 2.87 -21.64 16.33
CA ASN A 231 3.68 -21.15 17.45
C ASN A 231 5.07 -20.71 16.96
N LEU A 232 5.47 -19.49 17.32
CA LEU A 232 6.79 -18.93 17.01
C LEU A 232 7.42 -18.27 18.23
N ASP A 233 8.73 -18.42 18.38
CA ASP A 233 9.53 -17.66 19.33
C ASP A 233 9.81 -16.25 18.78
N PHE A 234 10.04 -16.14 17.47
CA PHE A 234 10.33 -14.87 16.79
C PHE A 234 9.56 -14.75 15.47
N LEU A 235 8.98 -13.58 15.23
CA LEU A 235 8.57 -13.11 13.90
C LEU A 235 9.38 -11.88 13.53
N ILE A 236 10.14 -12.00 12.44
CA ILE A 236 10.87 -10.88 11.83
C ILE A 236 9.99 -10.24 10.77
N ILE A 237 9.76 -8.93 10.85
CA ILE A 237 8.99 -8.17 9.87
C ILE A 237 9.93 -7.27 9.09
N ASP A 238 10.12 -7.56 7.80
CA ASP A 238 10.88 -6.72 6.87
C ASP A 238 9.98 -5.57 6.38
N LEU A 239 10.15 -4.38 6.95
CA LEU A 239 9.28 -3.25 6.64
C LEU A 239 9.60 -2.63 5.27
N PRO A 240 8.67 -1.91 4.63
CA PRO A 240 9.00 -1.08 3.49
C PRO A 240 10.00 0.03 3.88
N PRO A 241 10.82 0.54 2.93
CA PRO A 241 11.78 1.61 3.21
C PRO A 241 11.10 2.94 3.49
N GLY A 242 11.79 3.81 4.22
CA GLY A 242 11.39 5.20 4.42
C GLY A 242 10.85 5.47 5.82
N THR A 243 9.90 6.41 5.89
CA THR A 243 9.06 6.73 7.06
C THR A 243 7.64 7.09 6.61
N GLY A 244 7.15 6.41 5.57
CA GLY A 244 5.85 6.69 4.95
C GLY A 244 4.68 6.07 5.71
N ASP A 245 3.46 6.44 5.33
CA ASP A 245 2.23 6.08 6.05
C ASP A 245 2.01 4.56 6.17
N VAL A 246 2.43 3.79 5.16
CA VAL A 246 2.32 2.32 5.18
C VAL A 246 3.14 1.71 6.32
N GLN A 247 4.37 2.19 6.48
CA GLN A 247 5.27 1.73 7.54
C GLN A 247 4.78 2.18 8.91
N LEU A 248 4.35 3.44 9.04
CA LEU A 248 3.81 3.96 10.30
C LEU A 248 2.56 3.18 10.73
N THR A 249 1.68 2.88 9.78
CA THR A 249 0.47 2.08 10.00
C THR A 249 0.83 0.70 10.52
N LEU A 250 1.83 0.01 9.93
CA LEU A 250 2.28 -1.31 10.39
C LEU A 250 2.84 -1.26 11.82
N ILE A 251 3.69 -0.27 12.12
CA ILE A 251 4.34 -0.14 13.43
C ILE A 251 3.33 0.20 14.52
N GLN A 252 2.34 1.05 14.24
CA GLN A 252 1.28 1.40 15.21
C GLN A 252 0.36 0.22 15.51
N LYS A 253 0.16 -0.66 14.52
CA LYS A 253 -0.82 -1.74 14.55
C LYS A 253 -0.27 -3.05 15.09
N ALA A 254 0.99 -3.36 14.79
CA ALA A 254 1.66 -4.57 15.23
C ALA A 254 2.17 -4.43 16.68
N PRO A 255 2.02 -5.46 17.54
CA PRO A 255 2.55 -5.46 18.90
C PRO A 255 4.06 -5.77 18.89
N LEU A 256 4.87 -4.82 18.42
CA LEU A 256 6.32 -4.99 18.26
C LEU A 256 7.03 -5.05 19.62
N SER A 257 7.89 -6.05 19.79
CA SER A 257 8.81 -6.18 20.93
C SER A 257 10.01 -5.22 20.81
N GLY A 258 10.39 -4.87 19.57
CA GLY A 258 11.43 -3.90 19.29
C GLY A 258 11.72 -3.77 17.81
N ALA A 259 12.65 -2.87 17.47
CA ALA A 259 13.06 -2.60 16.09
C ALA A 259 14.58 -2.58 15.93
N VAL A 260 15.04 -3.07 14.77
CA VAL A 260 16.41 -2.95 14.27
C VAL A 260 16.40 -1.98 13.08
N ILE A 261 17.31 -1.01 13.09
CA ILE A 261 17.43 -0.02 12.01
C ILE A 261 18.63 -0.37 11.14
N VAL A 262 18.43 -0.48 9.83
CA VAL A 262 19.50 -0.75 8.86
C VAL A 262 19.82 0.51 8.08
N SER A 263 21.12 0.80 7.93
CA SER A 263 21.61 1.92 7.14
C SER A 263 22.93 1.59 6.43
N THR A 264 23.49 2.58 5.75
CA THR A 264 24.87 2.53 5.22
C THR A 264 25.66 3.73 5.73
N PRO A 265 27.01 3.72 5.67
CA PRO A 265 27.84 4.82 6.16
C PRO A 265 27.68 6.15 5.42
N GLN A 266 26.91 6.18 4.33
CA GLN A 266 26.67 7.38 3.53
C GLN A 266 25.84 8.39 4.32
N ASP A 267 26.24 9.66 4.33
CA ASP A 267 25.58 10.72 5.11
C ASP A 267 24.07 10.81 4.88
N VAL A 268 23.64 10.69 3.62
CA VAL A 268 22.21 10.70 3.25
C VAL A 268 21.46 9.55 3.92
N ALA A 269 22.05 8.34 3.94
CA ALA A 269 21.46 7.18 4.61
C ALA A 269 21.35 7.38 6.12
N LEU A 270 22.39 7.96 6.73
CA LEU A 270 22.41 8.25 8.17
C LEU A 270 21.35 9.28 8.57
N ILE A 271 21.13 10.31 7.75
CA ILE A 271 20.06 11.30 7.99
C ILE A 271 18.69 10.62 7.98
N ASP A 272 18.44 9.74 7.01
CA ASP A 272 17.15 9.05 6.93
C ASP A 272 16.99 7.98 8.02
N ALA A 273 18.07 7.28 8.39
CA ALA A 273 18.06 6.34 9.52
C ALA A 273 17.72 7.04 10.84
N LYS A 274 18.24 8.27 11.07
CA LYS A 274 17.84 9.11 12.21
C LYS A 274 16.35 9.43 12.21
N LYS A 275 15.74 9.66 11.04
CA LYS A 275 14.28 9.88 10.93
C LYS A 275 13.51 8.61 11.27
N ALA A 276 13.93 7.46 10.74
CA ALA A 276 13.32 6.16 11.04
C ALA A 276 13.39 5.84 12.55
N LEU A 277 14.55 6.04 13.18
CA LEU A 277 14.72 5.87 14.61
C LEU A 277 13.75 6.73 15.42
N LYS A 278 13.64 8.03 15.09
CA LYS A 278 12.69 8.95 15.74
C LYS A 278 11.23 8.52 15.54
N MET A 279 10.89 7.94 14.38
CA MET A 279 9.54 7.44 14.12
C MET A 279 9.18 6.29 15.07
N PHE A 280 10.05 5.30 15.24
CA PHE A 280 9.84 4.20 16.19
C PHE A 280 9.77 4.69 17.64
N GLN A 281 10.60 5.66 18.02
CA GLN A 281 10.52 6.28 19.36
C GLN A 281 9.20 6.99 19.60
N LYS A 282 8.64 7.69 18.60
CA LYS A 282 7.33 8.38 18.72
C LYS A 282 6.15 7.45 18.95
N VAL A 283 6.29 6.19 18.57
CA VAL A 283 5.29 5.15 18.80
C VAL A 283 5.76 4.15 19.87
N ASP A 284 6.75 4.56 20.66
CA ASP A 284 7.31 3.86 21.83
C ASP A 284 7.76 2.42 21.56
N VAL A 285 8.30 2.16 20.38
CA VAL A 285 8.91 0.87 20.05
C VAL A 285 10.38 0.90 20.47
N PRO A 286 10.85 -0.03 21.32
CA PRO A 286 12.26 -0.10 21.72
C PRO A 286 13.18 -0.31 20.52
N ILE A 287 14.27 0.46 20.44
CA ILE A 287 15.33 0.22 19.44
C ILE A 287 16.30 -0.79 20.02
N LEU A 288 16.35 -1.97 19.41
CA LEU A 288 17.24 -3.07 19.83
C LEU A 288 18.67 -2.85 19.34
N GLY A 289 18.83 -2.13 18.22
CA GLY A 289 20.12 -1.82 17.65
C GLY A 289 20.04 -1.15 16.29
N MET A 290 21.20 -0.77 15.79
CA MET A 290 21.41 -0.25 14.44
C MET A 290 22.52 -1.06 13.76
N ILE A 291 22.33 -1.35 12.47
CA ILE A 291 23.28 -2.07 11.60
C ILE A 291 23.66 -1.12 10.46
#